data_AF-A0A7V8YSF3-F1
#
_entry.id   AF-A0A7V8YSF3-F1
#
_cell.length_a   1.000
_cell.length_b   1.000
_cell.length_c   1.000
_cell.angle_alpha   90.00
_cell.angle_beta   90.00
_cell.angle_gamma   90.00
#
_symmetry.space_group_name_H-M   'P 1'
#
loop_
_entity.id
_entity.type
_entity.pdbx_description
1 polymer ?
#
loop_
_entity_poly.entity_id
_entity_poly.type
_entity_poly.pdbx_seq_one_letter_code
_entity_poly.pdbx_strand_id
1 'polypeptide(L)'
;SSWAAGWIFLVAGVTDQVDGFLARRWRVESRFGKLADPLADRLMIDAAVILLWLEGKLPWPGALVIVLRDAILVGGYRLLMPKGVELSVSMLGKLATWLLYLAVGILTVVGHETKWPLWLFWVGLGLALLAAAQYVVAARAEVEE
;
A
#
# COMPACT_ATOMS: atom_id res chain seq x y z
N SER A 1 -5.87 0.63 -24.85
CA SER A 1 -6.46 0.04 -23.63
C SER A 1 -6.12 -1.44 -23.60
N SER A 2 -5.38 -1.90 -22.60
CA SER A 2 -4.91 -3.29 -22.54
C SER A 2 -5.64 -4.05 -21.43
N TRP A 3 -6.82 -4.56 -21.77
CA TRP A 3 -7.63 -5.44 -20.92
C TRP A 3 -6.85 -6.66 -20.42
N ALA A 4 -5.84 -7.11 -21.18
CA ALA A 4 -4.94 -8.18 -20.80
C ALA A 4 -4.09 -7.86 -19.54
N ALA A 5 -3.60 -6.63 -19.40
CA ALA A 5 -2.83 -6.22 -18.22
C ALA A 5 -3.70 -6.19 -16.96
N GLY A 6 -4.96 -5.79 -17.11
CA GLY A 6 -5.95 -5.83 -16.02
C GLY A 6 -6.26 -7.23 -15.54
N TRP A 7 -6.49 -8.17 -16.47
CA TRP A 7 -6.69 -9.57 -16.11
C TRP A 7 -5.47 -10.18 -15.45
N ILE A 8 -4.26 -9.88 -15.94
CA ILE A 8 -3.01 -10.36 -15.31
C ILE A 8 -2.88 -9.81 -13.89
N PHE A 9 -3.14 -8.51 -13.67
CA PHE A 9 -3.04 -7.91 -12.34
C PHE A 9 -4.07 -8.48 -11.36
N LEU A 10 -5.30 -8.71 -11.83
CA LEU A 10 -6.38 -9.25 -11.01
C LEU A 10 -6.13 -10.72 -10.65
N VAL A 11 -5.67 -11.53 -11.61
CA VAL A 11 -5.28 -12.92 -11.38
C VAL A 11 -4.05 -12.99 -10.46
N ALA A 12 -3.02 -12.18 -10.71
CA ALA A 12 -1.83 -12.12 -9.86
C ALA A 12 -2.17 -11.74 -8.42
N GLY A 13 -3.00 -10.72 -8.21
CA GLY A 13 -3.41 -10.30 -6.86
C GLY A 13 -4.29 -11.32 -6.13
N VAL A 14 -5.08 -12.12 -6.85
CA VAL A 14 -5.83 -13.25 -6.25
C VAL A 14 -4.89 -14.40 -5.92
N THR A 15 -3.96 -14.73 -6.81
CA THR A 15 -2.97 -15.80 -6.58
C THR A 15 -2.05 -15.47 -5.40
N ASP A 16 -1.55 -14.22 -5.29
CA ASP A 16 -0.73 -13.79 -4.16
C ASP A 16 -1.48 -13.86 -2.82
N GLN A 17 -2.77 -13.55 -2.81
CA GLN A 17 -3.58 -13.71 -1.60
C GLN A 17 -3.75 -15.18 -1.19
N VAL A 18 -3.86 -16.08 -2.17
CA VAL A 18 -3.98 -17.52 -1.92
C VAL A 18 -2.65 -18.09 -1.44
N ASP A 19 -1.53 -17.72 -2.06
CA ASP A 19 -0.19 -18.18 -1.67
C ASP A 19 0.21 -17.60 -0.30
N GLY A 20 -0.09 -16.33 -0.04
CA GLY A 20 0.09 -15.73 1.28
C GLY A 20 -0.82 -16.35 2.36
N PHE A 21 -2.03 -16.80 2.01
CA PHE A 21 -2.90 -17.55 2.93
C PHE A 21 -2.34 -18.95 3.25
N LEU A 22 -1.78 -19.64 2.25
CA LEU A 22 -1.18 -20.96 2.42
C LEU A 22 0.14 -20.91 3.21
N ALA A 23 0.99 -19.91 2.93
CA ALA A 23 2.25 -19.68 3.64
C ALA A 23 2.04 -19.41 5.14
N ARG A 24 1.04 -18.57 5.47
CA ARG A 24 0.62 -18.32 6.87
C ARG A 24 0.10 -19.58 7.57
N ARG A 25 -0.56 -20.48 6.83
CA ARG A 25 -1.10 -21.74 7.37
C ARG A 25 -0.02 -22.79 7.64
N TRP A 26 1.13 -22.72 6.96
CA TRP A 26 2.23 -23.68 7.13
C TRP A 26 3.36 -23.24 8.07
N ARG A 27 3.29 -22.04 8.67
CA ARG A 27 4.30 -21.53 9.64
C ARG A 27 5.75 -21.58 9.12
N VAL A 28 5.96 -21.60 7.81
CA VAL A 28 7.29 -21.50 7.19
C VAL A 28 7.60 -20.02 6.96
N GLU A 29 7.62 -19.23 8.03
CA GLU A 29 8.00 -17.82 7.97
C GLU A 29 9.39 -17.67 8.59
N SER A 30 10.41 -17.53 7.75
CA SER A 30 11.74 -17.15 8.23
C SER A 30 11.71 -15.71 8.76
N ARG A 31 12.57 -15.38 9.72
CA ARG A 31 12.72 -13.99 10.22
C ARG A 31 13.01 -12.99 9.09
N PHE A 32 13.63 -13.45 8.01
CA PHE A 32 13.89 -12.68 6.79
C PHE A 32 12.62 -12.50 5.94
N GLY A 33 11.83 -13.57 5.73
CA GLY A 33 10.56 -13.52 4.99
C GLY A 33 9.56 -12.55 5.60
N LYS A 34 9.46 -12.51 6.95
CA LYS A 34 8.63 -11.53 7.68
C LYS A 34 8.97 -10.05 7.41
N LEU A 35 10.19 -9.77 6.96
CA LEU A 35 10.64 -8.42 6.61
C LEU A 35 10.58 -8.19 5.10
N ALA A 36 10.84 -9.23 4.30
CA ALA A 36 10.85 -9.16 2.84
C ALA A 36 9.44 -9.05 2.24
N ASP A 37 8.45 -9.79 2.77
CA ASP A 37 7.08 -9.80 2.23
C ASP A 37 6.43 -8.41 2.26
N PRO A 38 6.42 -7.65 3.38
CA PRO A 38 5.82 -6.32 3.41
C PRO A 38 6.58 -5.30 2.57
N LEU A 39 7.85 -5.56 2.27
CA LEU A 39 8.70 -4.68 1.48
C LEU A 39 8.45 -4.88 -0.02
N ALA A 40 8.34 -6.14 -0.45
CA ALA A 40 7.97 -6.49 -1.82
C ALA A 40 6.59 -5.95 -2.20
N ASP A 41 5.59 -6.12 -1.32
CA ASP A 41 4.22 -5.60 -1.54
C ASP A 41 4.21 -4.08 -1.75
N ARG A 42 5.01 -3.34 -0.98
CA ARG A 42 5.11 -1.88 -1.08
C ARG A 42 5.85 -1.42 -2.33
N LEU A 43 6.96 -2.09 -2.65
CA LEU A 43 7.70 -1.81 -3.89
C LEU A 43 6.84 -2.06 -5.14
N MET A 44 5.95 -3.05 -5.10
CA MET A 44 5.00 -3.29 -6.18
C MET A 44 4.05 -2.11 -6.40
N ILE A 45 3.45 -1.59 -5.32
CA ILE A 45 2.54 -0.45 -5.48
C ILE A 45 3.29 0.82 -5.86
N ASP A 46 4.47 1.07 -5.29
CA ASP A 46 5.34 2.20 -5.65
C ASP A 46 5.68 2.17 -7.14
N ALA A 47 6.08 1.01 -7.66
CA ALA A 47 6.33 0.84 -9.09
C ALA A 47 5.08 1.13 -9.92
N ALA A 48 3.91 0.64 -9.51
CA ALA A 48 2.65 0.88 -10.20
C ALA A 48 2.27 2.37 -10.24
N VAL A 49 2.36 3.10 -9.12
CA VAL A 49 2.05 4.55 -9.12
C VAL A 49 3.07 5.36 -9.92
N ILE A 50 4.35 4.99 -9.92
CA ILE A 50 5.38 5.64 -10.76
C ILE A 50 5.05 5.44 -12.24
N LEU A 51 4.72 4.22 -12.66
CA LEU A 51 4.35 3.92 -14.04
C LEU A 51 3.08 4.69 -14.46
N LEU A 52 2.06 4.72 -13.60
CA LEU A 52 0.84 5.50 -13.85
C LEU A 52 1.11 7.00 -13.97
N TRP A 53 2.09 7.51 -13.22
CA TRP A 53 2.53 8.89 -13.37
C TRP A 53 3.26 9.13 -14.70
N LEU A 54 4.18 8.25 -15.09
CA LEU A 54 4.87 8.32 -16.38
C LEU A 54 3.91 8.22 -17.58
N GLU A 55 2.84 7.44 -17.44
CA GLU A 55 1.76 7.36 -18.42
C GLU A 55 0.84 8.61 -18.42
N GLY A 56 0.98 9.53 -17.47
CA GLY A 56 0.13 10.72 -17.33
C GLY A 56 -1.26 10.43 -16.76
N LYS A 57 -1.50 9.22 -16.24
CA LYS A 57 -2.78 8.81 -15.63
C LYS A 57 -2.89 9.20 -14.16
N LEU A 58 -1.75 9.33 -13.47
CA LEU A 58 -1.68 9.77 -12.08
C LEU A 58 -0.89 11.08 -12.00
N PRO A 59 -1.37 12.10 -11.27
CA PRO A 59 -0.60 13.33 -11.08
C PRO A 59 0.60 13.06 -10.16
N TRP A 60 1.75 13.67 -10.49
CA TRP A 60 3.02 13.48 -9.78
C TRP A 60 2.96 13.67 -8.26
N PRO A 61 2.13 14.58 -7.68
CA PRO A 61 2.06 14.71 -6.23
C PRO A 61 1.48 13.46 -5.57
N GLY A 62 0.53 12.78 -6.21
CA GLY A 62 -0.06 11.55 -5.70
C GLY A 62 0.96 10.42 -5.64
N ALA A 63 1.74 10.24 -6.71
CA ALA A 63 2.82 9.27 -6.76
C ALA A 63 3.87 9.55 -5.67
N LEU A 64 4.30 10.81 -5.55
CA LEU A 64 5.31 11.21 -4.56
C LEU A 64 4.86 10.92 -3.13
N VAL A 65 3.61 11.24 -2.77
CA VAL A 65 3.09 11.01 -1.42
C VAL A 65 3.05 9.52 -1.08
N ILE A 66 2.66 8.66 -2.02
CA ILE A 66 2.65 7.19 -1.81
C ILE A 66 4.07 6.68 -1.53
N VAL A 67 5.03 7.03 -2.39
CA VAL A 67 6.43 6.60 -2.23
C VAL A 67 7.03 7.09 -0.92
N LEU A 68 6.78 8.36 -0.55
CA LEU A 68 7.25 8.90 0.72
C LEU A 68 6.60 8.22 1.93
N ARG A 69 5.28 8.00 1.89
CA ARG A 69 4.55 7.31 2.94
C ARG A 69 5.08 5.90 3.15
N ASP A 70 5.35 5.17 2.07
CA ASP A 70 5.82 3.80 2.14
C ASP A 70 7.28 3.72 2.59
N ALA A 71 8.14 4.65 2.16
CA ALA A 71 9.50 4.80 2.69
C ALA A 71 9.51 5.06 4.21
N ILE A 72 8.64 5.94 4.70
CA ILE A 72 8.51 6.24 6.13
C ILE A 72 8.03 5.00 6.89
N LEU A 73 7.05 4.27 6.37
CA LEU A 73 6.50 3.08 7.01
C LEU A 73 7.53 1.94 7.06
N VAL A 74 8.30 1.72 5.99
CA VAL A 74 9.39 0.73 5.97
C VAL A 74 10.51 1.14 6.93
N GLY A 75 10.89 2.42 6.96
CA GLY A 75 11.88 2.96 7.89
C GLY A 75 11.45 2.83 9.36
N GLY A 76 10.19 3.18 9.65
CA GLY A 76 9.57 3.04 10.97
C GLY A 76 9.51 1.59 11.43
N TYR A 77 9.10 0.67 10.54
CA TYR A 77 9.08 -0.76 10.84
C TYR A 77 10.49 -1.27 11.20
N ARG A 78 11.53 -0.87 10.46
CA ARG A 78 12.92 -1.29 10.74
C ARG A 78 13.42 -0.82 12.11
N LEU A 79 13.02 0.37 12.55
CA LEU A 79 13.41 0.96 13.84
C LEU A 79 12.62 0.41 15.03
N LEU A 80 11.35 0.03 14.82
CA LEU A 80 10.43 -0.37 15.89
C LEU A 80 10.36 -1.89 16.09
N MET A 81 10.60 -2.69 15.04
CA MET A 81 10.62 -4.15 15.13
C MET A 81 11.59 -4.72 16.17
N PRO A 82 12.82 -4.18 16.38
CA PRO A 82 13.72 -4.63 17.46
C PRO A 82 13.21 -4.30 18.87
N LYS A 83 12.28 -3.33 18.99
CA LYS A 83 11.73 -2.87 20.26
C LYS A 83 10.44 -3.58 20.67
N GLY A 84 9.95 -4.51 19.85
CA GLY A 84 8.73 -5.29 20.15
C GLY A 84 7.42 -4.49 20.08
N VAL A 85 7.45 -3.26 19.54
CA VAL A 85 6.25 -2.43 19.37
C VAL A 85 5.47 -2.93 18.16
N GLU A 86 4.31 -3.53 18.40
CA GLU A 86 3.39 -3.91 17.34
C GLU A 86 2.68 -2.67 16.80
N LEU A 87 3.01 -2.30 15.57
CA LEU A 87 2.30 -1.26 14.81
C LEU A 87 0.89 -1.74 14.49
N SER A 88 -0.06 -1.55 15.42
CA SER A 88 -1.45 -1.90 15.16
C SER A 88 -2.04 -0.94 14.12
N VAL A 89 -2.25 -1.46 12.91
CA VAL A 89 -2.86 -0.68 11.82
C VAL A 89 -4.35 -0.52 12.11
N SER A 90 -4.81 0.72 12.27
CA SER A 90 -6.22 1.05 12.49
C SER A 90 -7.10 0.54 11.33
N MET A 91 -8.38 0.27 11.59
CA MET A 91 -9.33 -0.11 10.52
C MET A 91 -9.35 0.92 9.38
N LEU A 92 -9.17 2.21 9.71
CA LEU A 92 -9.05 3.30 8.72
C LEU A 92 -7.84 3.12 7.81
N GLY A 93 -6.67 2.77 8.36
CA GLY A 93 -5.47 2.50 7.56
C GLY A 93 -5.63 1.29 6.64
N LYS A 94 -6.34 0.25 7.09
CA LYS A 94 -6.67 -0.92 6.25
C LYS A 94 -7.59 -0.50 5.10
N LEU A 95 -8.69 0.18 5.40
CA LEU A 95 -9.65 0.65 4.39
C LEU A 95 -8.99 1.57 3.35
N ALA A 96 -8.14 2.49 3.82
CA ALA A 96 -7.37 3.38 2.96
C ALA A 96 -6.48 2.60 1.98
N THR A 97 -5.80 1.56 2.47
CA THR A 97 -4.93 0.72 1.64
C THR A 97 -5.72 -0.05 0.59
N TRP A 98 -6.87 -0.63 0.97
CA TRP A 98 -7.77 -1.28 0.01
C TRP A 98 -8.27 -0.34 -1.08
N LEU A 99 -8.67 0.89 -0.71
CA LEU A 99 -9.11 1.90 -1.67
C LEU A 99 -7.99 2.34 -2.62
N LEU A 100 -6.78 2.51 -2.11
CA LEU A 100 -5.61 2.85 -2.93
C LEU A 100 -5.28 1.72 -3.91
N TYR A 101 -5.28 0.47 -3.46
CA TYR A 101 -5.00 -0.69 -4.31
C TYR A 101 -6.05 -0.84 -5.40
N LEU A 102 -7.33 -0.67 -5.04
CA LEU A 102 -8.44 -0.69 -5.99
C LEU A 102 -8.30 0.45 -7.01
N ALA A 103 -8.01 1.68 -6.57
CA ALA A 103 -7.87 2.83 -7.45
C ALA A 103 -6.69 2.65 -8.43
N VAL A 104 -5.53 2.23 -7.94
CA VAL A 104 -4.34 1.96 -8.76
C VAL A 104 -4.62 0.83 -9.73
N GLY A 105 -5.21 -0.27 -9.28
CA GLY A 105 -5.61 -1.40 -10.13
C GLY A 105 -6.62 -1.01 -11.21
N ILE A 106 -7.54 -0.08 -10.96
CA ILE A 106 -8.46 0.39 -12.01
C ILE A 106 -7.74 1.32 -12.99
N LEU A 107 -6.88 2.22 -12.51
CA LEU A 107 -6.11 3.14 -13.36
C LEU A 107 -5.18 2.42 -14.35
N THR A 108 -4.69 1.23 -14.01
CA THR A 108 -3.84 0.45 -14.93
C THR A 108 -4.65 -0.11 -16.12
N VAL A 109 -5.92 -0.47 -15.92
CA VAL A 109 -6.77 -1.09 -16.95
C VAL A 109 -7.46 -0.05 -17.82
N VAL A 110 -7.91 1.04 -17.20
CA VAL A 110 -8.77 2.01 -17.84
C VAL A 110 -7.95 2.95 -18.75
N GLY A 111 -8.59 3.46 -19.81
CA GLY A 111 -7.98 4.41 -20.74
C GLY A 111 -7.74 5.79 -20.12
N HIS A 112 -6.79 6.54 -20.69
CA HIS A 112 -6.35 7.87 -20.22
C HIS A 112 -7.47 8.89 -20.00
N GLU A 113 -8.58 8.77 -20.72
CA GLU A 113 -9.68 9.74 -20.64
C GLU A 113 -10.55 9.55 -19.39
N THR A 114 -10.48 8.40 -18.74
CA THR A 114 -11.35 8.09 -17.61
C THR A 114 -10.70 8.49 -16.28
N LYS A 115 -11.17 9.60 -15.71
CA LYS A 115 -10.58 10.22 -14.52
C LYS A 115 -11.27 9.87 -13.21
N TRP A 116 -12.43 9.20 -13.24
CA TRP A 116 -13.18 8.87 -12.02
C TRP A 116 -12.37 8.06 -10.98
N PRO A 117 -11.44 7.14 -11.35
CA PRO A 117 -10.66 6.40 -10.36
C PRO A 117 -9.69 7.28 -9.55
N LEU A 118 -9.36 8.47 -10.04
CA LEU A 118 -8.56 9.44 -9.29
C LEU A 118 -9.28 9.92 -8.03
N TRP A 119 -10.61 9.98 -8.04
CA TRP A 119 -11.37 10.32 -6.83
C TRP A 119 -11.20 9.25 -5.75
N LEU A 120 -11.25 7.97 -6.13
CA LEU A 120 -10.96 6.87 -5.21
C LEU A 120 -9.53 6.94 -4.69
N PHE A 121 -8.57 7.26 -5.57
CA PHE A 121 -7.17 7.43 -5.18
C PHE A 121 -7.01 8.55 -4.15
N TRP A 122 -7.57 9.74 -4.40
CA TRP A 122 -7.45 10.88 -3.48
C TRP A 122 -8.18 10.65 -2.16
N VAL A 123 -9.35 10.00 -2.17
CA VAL A 123 -10.07 9.61 -0.94
C VAL A 123 -9.24 8.59 -0.16
N GLY A 124 -8.73 7.55 -0.83
CA GLY A 124 -7.86 6.56 -0.21
C GLY A 124 -6.58 7.17 0.38
N LEU A 125 -5.96 8.11 -0.35
CA LEU A 125 -4.78 8.84 0.11
C LEU A 125 -5.09 9.71 1.33
N GLY A 126 -6.22 10.44 1.32
CA GLY A 126 -6.67 11.24 2.45
C GLY A 126 -6.89 10.38 3.70
N LEU A 127 -7.56 9.23 3.57
CA LEU A 127 -7.74 8.29 4.67
C LEU A 127 -6.40 7.69 5.15
N ALA A 128 -5.46 7.43 4.25
CA ALA A 128 -4.14 6.93 4.61
C ALA A 128 -3.34 7.96 5.42
N LEU A 129 -3.40 9.23 5.03
CA LEU A 129 -2.76 10.33 5.76
C LEU A 129 -3.43 10.57 7.11
N LEU A 130 -4.77 10.49 7.19
CA LEU A 130 -5.50 10.59 8.46
C LEU A 130 -5.12 9.46 9.41
N ALA A 131 -5.06 8.21 8.91
CA ALA A 131 -4.62 7.07 9.71
C ALA A 131 -3.17 7.23 10.19
N ALA A 132 -2.28 7.76 9.36
CA ALA A 132 -0.90 8.06 9.74
C ALA A 132 -0.84 9.17 10.81
N ALA A 133 -1.64 10.23 10.68
CA ALA A 133 -1.72 11.30 11.68
C ALA A 133 -2.24 10.79 13.02
N GLN A 134 -3.31 9.97 13.01
CA GLN A 134 -3.83 9.32 14.22
C GLN A 134 -2.77 8.47 14.90
N TYR A 135 -1.98 7.73 14.12
CA TYR A 135 -0.90 6.92 14.63
C TYR A 135 0.19 7.77 15.30
N VAL A 136 0.62 8.88 14.68
CA VAL A 136 1.62 9.79 15.26
C VAL A 136 1.11 10.42 16.55
N VAL A 137 -0.16 10.80 16.62
CA VAL A 137 -0.77 11.37 17.83
C VAL A 137 -0.81 10.33 18.96
N ALA A 138 -1.26 9.10 18.67
CA ALA A 138 -1.28 8.02 19.66
C ALA A 138 0.13 7.69 20.18
N ALA A 139 1.12 7.59 19.27
CA ALA A 139 2.50 7.31 19.63
C ALA A 139 3.16 8.43 20.47
N ARG A 140 2.73 9.69 20.30
CA ARG A 140 3.19 10.80 21.15
C ARG A 140 2.61 10.74 22.55
N ALA A 141 1.33 10.40 22.68
CA ALA A 141 0.65 10.29 23.97
C ALA A 141 1.29 9.22 24.88
N GLU A 142 1.73 8.10 24.32
CA GLU A 142 2.43 7.03 25.08
C GLU A 142 3.88 7.38 25.48
N VAL A 143 4.48 8.41 24.88
CA VAL A 143 5.86 8.85 25.19
C VAL A 143 5.87 9.97 26.24
N GLU A 144 4.73 10.64 26.45
CA GLU A 144 4.57 11.69 27.47
C GLU A 144 4.08 11.15 28.84
N GLU A 145 3.72 9.86 28.95
CA GLU A 145 3.50 9.14 30.23
C GLU A 145 4.78 8.45 30.75
#